data_AF-A0A9E3E6B9-F1
#
_entry.id   AF-A0A9E3E6B9-F1
#
_cell.length_a   1.000
_cell.length_b   1.000
_cell.length_c   1.000
_cell.angle_alpha   90.00
_cell.angle_beta   90.00
_cell.angle_gamma   90.00
#
_symmetry.space_group_name_H-M   'P 1'
#
loop_
_entity.id
_entity.type
_entity.pdbx_description
1 polymer ?
#
loop_
_entity_poly.entity_id
_entity_poly.type
_entity_poly.pdbx_seq_one_letter_code
_entity_poly.pdbx_strand_id
1 'polypeptide(L)'
;GGHTLGEMSMIDGEARFATCVAAGATLFAVLTREALARIIVEQPLLGAKILMELVLMLSQRLRATSERLLGLLDEKAEAGSVPHHLL
;
A
#
# COMPACT_ATOMS: atom_id res chain seq x y z
N GLY A 1 11.93 -6.22 -8.00
CA GLY A 1 11.25 -6.02 -6.71
C GLY A 1 9.95 -6.79 -6.71
N GLY A 2 9.72 -7.62 -5.69
CA GLY A 2 8.42 -8.26 -5.50
C GLY A 2 7.40 -7.25 -4.98
N HIS A 3 6.12 -7.47 -5.28
CA HIS A 3 5.03 -6.66 -4.74
C HIS A 3 4.40 -7.40 -3.56
N THR A 4 4.12 -6.69 -2.47
CA THR A 4 3.32 -7.19 -1.35
C THR A 4 1.89 -6.71 -1.47
N LEU A 5 0.98 -7.48 -0.87
CA LEU A 5 -0.44 -7.16 -0.73
C LEU A 5 -0.92 -7.65 0.64
N GLY A 6 -1.87 -6.93 1.23
CA GLY A 6 -2.51 -7.34 2.48
C GLY A 6 -1.67 -7.09 3.74
N GLU A 7 -0.59 -6.32 3.61
CA GLU A 7 0.28 -5.91 4.71
C GLU A 7 -0.43 -5.04 5.77
N MET A 8 -1.30 -4.11 5.35
CA MET A 8 -2.04 -3.23 6.27
C MET A 8 -2.84 -4.07 7.27
N SER A 9 -3.80 -4.84 6.76
CA SER A 9 -4.63 -5.73 7.58
C SER A 9 -3.79 -6.70 8.40
N MET A 10 -2.67 -7.21 7.87
CA MET A 10 -1.77 -8.11 8.61
C MET A 10 -1.08 -7.42 9.80
N ILE A 11 -0.84 -6.10 9.73
CA ILE A 11 -0.23 -5.31 10.81
C ILE A 11 -1.30 -4.82 11.78
N ASP A 12 -2.33 -4.12 11.30
CA ASP A 12 -3.29 -3.39 12.14
C ASP A 12 -4.47 -4.23 12.65
N GLY A 13 -4.79 -5.35 11.98
CA GLY A 13 -5.95 -6.17 12.35
C GLY A 13 -7.26 -5.78 11.69
N GLU A 14 -7.26 -4.72 10.88
CA GLU A 14 -8.45 -4.21 10.22
C GLU A 14 -8.87 -5.08 9.02
N ALA A 15 -10.11 -4.86 8.56
CA ALA A 15 -10.63 -5.50 7.36
C ALA A 15 -9.72 -5.23 6.14
N ARG A 16 -9.82 -6.08 5.12
CA ARG A 16 -9.06 -5.89 3.87
C ARG A 16 -9.44 -4.55 3.24
N PHE A 17 -8.44 -3.67 3.06
CA PHE A 17 -8.63 -2.36 2.43
C PHE A 17 -9.16 -2.45 0.99
N ALA A 18 -8.77 -3.50 0.25
CA ALA A 18 -9.15 -3.69 -1.14
C ALA A 18 -9.25 -5.18 -1.51
N THR A 19 -9.98 -5.44 -2.59
CA THR A 19 -10.00 -6.75 -3.26
C THR A 19 -8.86 -6.82 -4.26
N CYS A 20 -8.14 -7.95 -4.30
CA CYS A 20 -7.10 -8.22 -5.29
C CYS A 20 -7.53 -9.40 -6.15
N VAL A 21 -7.51 -9.22 -7.47
CA VAL A 21 -7.87 -10.25 -8.45
C VAL A 21 -6.66 -10.51 -9.33
N ALA A 22 -6.27 -11.79 -9.46
CA ALA A 22 -5.19 -12.17 -10.34
C ALA A 22 -5.63 -12.05 -11.81
N ALA A 23 -4.89 -11.28 -12.61
CA ALA A 23 -5.16 -11.14 -14.04
C ALA A 23 -4.80 -12.39 -14.87
N GLY A 24 -4.06 -13.33 -14.27
CA GLY A 24 -3.65 -14.59 -14.88
C GLY A 24 -3.06 -15.55 -13.84
N ALA A 25 -2.54 -16.69 -14.30
CA ALA A 25 -1.88 -17.65 -13.43
C ALA A 25 -0.74 -16.97 -12.64
N THR A 26 -0.85 -16.99 -11.31
CA THR A 26 0.04 -16.24 -10.41
C THR A 26 0.54 -17.15 -9.30
N LEU A 27 1.84 -17.12 -9.04
CA LEU A 27 2.47 -17.75 -7.87
C LEU A 27 2.87 -16.66 -6.88
N PHE A 28 2.52 -16.84 -5.60
CA PHE A 28 2.89 -15.91 -4.55
C PHE A 28 3.26 -16.65 -3.27
N ALA A 29 4.16 -16.05 -2.48
CA ALA A 29 4.48 -16.49 -1.14
C ALA A 29 3.47 -15.90 -0.14
N VAL A 30 3.12 -16.66 0.88
CA VAL A 30 2.19 -16.23 1.94
C VAL A 30 2.93 -16.18 3.27
N LEU A 31 2.88 -15.02 3.92
CA LEU A 31 3.27 -14.86 5.31
C LEU A 31 2.00 -14.51 6.11
N THR A 32 1.56 -15.43 6.98
CA THR A 32 0.41 -15.17 7.85
C THR A 32 0.82 -14.30 9.04
N ARG A 33 -0.16 -13.69 9.71
CA ARG A 33 0.07 -12.91 10.93
C ARG A 33 0.73 -13.78 12.01
N GLU A 34 0.24 -15.01 12.18
CA GLU A 34 0.72 -15.95 13.19
C GLU A 34 2.17 -16.33 12.92
N ALA A 35 2.53 -16.55 11.65
CA ALA A 35 3.90 -16.82 11.24
C ALA A 35 4.82 -15.61 11.48
N LEU A 36 4.37 -14.39 11.16
CA LEU A 36 5.14 -13.18 11.47
C LEU A 36 5.32 -12.99 12.98
N ALA A 37 4.27 -13.17 13.77
CA ALA A 37 4.34 -13.10 15.24
C ALA A 37 5.35 -14.11 15.79
N ARG A 38 5.33 -15.34 15.27
CA ARG A 38 6.30 -16.38 15.63
C ARG A 38 7.73 -15.97 15.27
N ILE A 39 7.96 -15.40 14.09
CA ILE A 39 9.29 -14.90 13.68
C ILE A 39 9.76 -13.79 14.61
N ILE A 40 8.89 -12.86 15.02
CA ILE A 40 9.26 -11.76 15.93
C ILE A 40 9.72 -12.32 17.29
N VAL A 41 9.07 -13.35 17.80
CA VAL A 41 9.42 -13.98 19.10
C VAL A 41 10.66 -14.86 18.98
N GLU A 42 10.71 -15.75 17.99
CA GLU A 42 11.78 -16.76 17.85
C GLU A 42 13.05 -16.19 17.21
N GLN A 43 12.93 -15.19 16.35
CA GLN A 43 14.04 -14.56 15.62
C GLN A 43 13.90 -13.03 15.58
N PRO A 44 14.08 -12.33 16.71
CA PRO A 44 13.76 -10.90 16.83
C PRO A 44 14.47 -10.00 15.83
N LEU A 45 15.74 -10.28 15.53
CA LEU A 45 16.50 -9.50 14.54
C LEU A 45 15.93 -9.63 13.13
N LEU A 46 15.43 -10.82 12.77
CA LEU A 46 14.77 -11.03 11.48
C LEU A 46 13.39 -10.38 11.48
N GLY A 47 12.61 -10.56 12.55
CA GLY A 47 11.31 -9.92 12.71
C GLY A 47 11.39 -8.40 12.58
N ALA A 48 12.37 -7.77 13.24
CA ALA A 48 12.61 -6.33 13.13
C ALA A 48 12.94 -5.89 11.70
N LYS A 49 13.74 -6.67 10.96
CA LYS A 49 14.05 -6.38 9.54
C LYS A 49 12.81 -6.48 8.66
N ILE A 50 11.99 -7.52 8.85
CA ILE A 50 10.74 -7.68 8.10
C ILE A 50 9.79 -6.52 8.39
N LEU A 51 9.60 -6.17 9.65
CA LEU A 51 8.74 -5.04 10.05
C LEU A 51 9.24 -3.72 9.49
N MET A 52 10.54 -3.45 9.55
CA MET A 52 11.14 -2.24 8.98
C MET A 52 10.87 -2.13 7.47
N GLU A 53 11.03 -3.23 6.74
CA GLU A 53 10.75 -3.26 5.30
C GLU A 53 9.28 -2.98 5.00
N LEU A 54 8.35 -3.59 5.75
CA LEU A 54 6.91 -3.33 5.59
C LEU A 54 6.56 -1.86 5.87
N VAL A 55 7.16 -1.24 6.91
CA VAL A 55 6.96 0.17 7.24
C VAL A 55 7.47 1.09 6.13
N LEU A 56 8.66 0.82 5.60
CA LEU A 56 9.22 1.60 4.50
C LEU A 56 8.36 1.49 3.24
N MET A 57 7.91 0.27 2.91
CA MET A 57 7.02 0.02 1.77
C MET A 57 5.69 0.76 1.91
N LEU A 58 5.04 0.67 3.06
CA LEU A 58 3.78 1.37 3.33
C LEU A 58 3.95 2.89 3.25
N SER A 59 5.04 3.42 3.80
CA SER A 59 5.36 4.85 3.74
C SER A 59 5.56 5.36 2.32
N GLN A 60 6.26 4.58 1.47
CA GLN A 60 6.45 4.90 0.06
C GLN A 60 5.12 4.86 -0.71
N ARG A 61 4.30 3.83 -0.48
CA ARG A 61 2.98 3.71 -1.12
C ARG A 61 2.04 4.84 -0.72
N LEU A 62 2.06 5.26 0.55
CA LEU A 62 1.28 6.38 1.02
C LEU A 62 1.68 7.68 0.30
N ARG A 63 2.98 7.98 0.21
CA ARG A 63 3.48 9.16 -0.53
C ARG A 63 3.03 9.14 -1.98
N ALA A 64 3.27 8.04 -2.69
CA ALA A 64 2.89 7.91 -4.10
C ALA A 64 1.37 8.03 -4.32
N THR A 65 0.56 7.46 -3.40
CA THR A 65 -0.91 7.56 -3.48
C THR A 65 -1.38 8.98 -3.21
N SER A 66 -0.80 9.66 -2.22
CA SER A 66 -1.10 11.06 -1.91
C SER A 66 -0.72 11.99 -3.06
N GLU A 67 0.46 11.81 -3.66
CA GLU A 67 0.90 12.58 -4.84
C GLU A 67 -0.07 12.39 -6.01
N ARG A 68 -0.46 11.15 -6.29
CA ARG A 68 -1.44 10.85 -7.34
C ARG A 68 -2.81 11.47 -7.06
N LEU A 69 -3.26 11.43 -5.80
CA LEU A 69 -4.52 12.04 -5.41
C LEU A 69 -4.50 13.56 -5.61
N LEU A 70 -3.42 14.23 -5.23
CA LEU A 70 -3.26 15.67 -5.44
C LEU A 70 -3.30 16.02 -6.93
N GLY A 71 -2.57 15.32 -7.78
CA GLY A 71 -2.61 15.56 -9.23
C GLY A 71 -4.02 15.44 -9.83
N LEU A 72 -4.81 14.47 -9.38
CA LEU A 72 -6.20 14.31 -9.83
C LEU A 72 -7.12 15.45 -9.33
N LEU A 73 -6.85 16.00 -8.15
CA LEU A 73 -7.60 17.14 -7.63
C LEU A 73 -7.28 18.42 -8.39
N ASP A 74 -6.02 18.62 -8.76
CA ASP A 74 -5.56 19.76 -9.57
C ASP A 74 -6.17 19.72 -10.98
N GLU A 75 -6.11 18.56 -11.67
CA GLU A 75 -6.74 18.36 -12.99
C GLU A 75 -8.24 18.67 -12.96
N LYS A 76 -8.93 18.26 -11.89
CA LYS A 76 -10.36 18.52 -11.71
C LYS A 76 -10.67 20.01 -11.47
N ALA A 77 -9.78 20.72 -10.78
CA ALA A 77 -9.93 22.16 -10.54
C ALA A 77 -9.79 22.95 -11.85
N GLU A 78 -8.84 22.60 -12.71
CA GLU A 78 -8.64 23.24 -14.01
C GLU A 78 -9.80 22.97 -14.98
N ALA A 79 -10.29 21.73 -15.05
CA ALA A 79 -11.43 21.38 -15.89
C ALA A 79 -12.76 22.07 -15.50
N GLY A 80 -12.89 22.57 -14.26
CA GLY A 80 -14.04 23.31 -13.78
C GLY A 80 -14.00 24.82 -14.03
N SER A 81 -12.85 25.35 -14.49
CA SER A 81 -12.69 26.77 -14.81
C SER A 81 -13.18 27.07 -16.24
N VAL A 82 -14.35 27.70 -16.35
CA VAL A 82 -14.86 28.20 -17.65
C VAL A 82 -13.89 29.28 -18.17
N PRO A 83 -13.49 29.26 -19.44
CA PRO A 83 -12.53 30.24 -19.96
C PRO A 83 -13.07 31.68 -19.85
N HIS A 84 -12.33 32.55 -19.16
CA HIS A 84 -12.64 33.98 -18.98
C HIS A 84 -12.52 34.84 -20.26
N HIS A 85 -12.37 34.25 -21.45
CA HIS A 85 -12.23 35.00 -22.70
C HIS A 85 -13.56 35.26 -23.44
N LEU A 86 -14.70 35.07 -22.76
CA LEU A 86 -16.06 35.28 -23.30
C LEU A 86 -16.92 36.25 -22.46
N LEU A 87 -16.27 37.21 -21.79
CA LEU A 87 -16.89 38.43 -21.23
C LEU A 87 -16.18 39.65 -21.80
#